data_AF-A0A4S2SSJ7-F1
#
_entry.id   AF-A0A4S2SSJ7-F1
#
_cell.length_a   1.000
_cell.length_b   1.000
_cell.length_c   1.000
_cell.angle_alpha   90.00
_cell.angle_beta   90.00
_cell.angle_gamma   90.00
#
_symmetry.space_group_name_H-M   'P 1'
#
loop_
_entity.id
_entity.type
_entity.pdbx_description
1 polymer ?
#
loop_
_entity_poly.entity_id
_entity_poly.type
_entity_poly.pdbx_seq_one_letter_code
_entity_poly.pdbx_strand_id
1 'polypeptide(L)'
;MHTEDRPTPSWMAALAKVGRLTAREQEVFLLLADGPTNGEIAERLFITERTVRAHVVSILAKLGLWSRLKACLAAAAYTQTTTPTLAEAG
;
A
#
# COMPACT_ATOMS: atom_id res chain seq x y z
N MET A 1 6.16 23.73 27.99
CA MET A 1 6.15 22.26 27.87
C MET A 1 4.86 21.88 27.15
N HIS A 2 4.80 22.07 25.82
CA HIS A 2 3.71 21.56 24.99
C HIS A 2 4.19 20.25 24.40
N THR A 3 3.76 19.14 24.99
CA THR A 3 3.81 17.85 24.32
C THR A 3 2.80 17.92 23.18
N GLU A 4 3.28 18.14 21.96
CA GLU A 4 2.50 17.83 20.76
C GLU A 4 2.21 16.33 20.78
N ASP A 5 1.07 15.97 21.35
CA ASP A 5 0.37 14.71 21.08
C ASP A 5 -0.10 14.78 19.62
N ARG A 6 0.85 14.69 18.68
CA ARG A 6 0.51 14.61 17.26
C ARG A 6 -0.07 13.21 17.07
N PRO A 7 -1.37 13.05 16.76
CA PRO A 7 -1.92 11.74 16.52
C PRO A 7 -1.09 11.10 15.42
N THR A 8 -0.44 9.96 15.69
CA THR A 8 0.26 9.20 14.66
C THR A 8 -0.69 9.09 13.48
N PRO A 9 -0.33 9.63 12.31
CA PRO A 9 -1.22 9.59 11.16
C PRO A 9 -1.70 8.14 10.99
N SER A 10 -3.00 7.93 10.85
CA SER A 10 -3.57 6.57 10.83
C SER A 10 -2.93 5.68 9.75
N TRP A 11 -2.28 6.27 8.76
CA TRP A 11 -1.51 5.59 7.71
C TRP A 11 -0.12 5.12 8.14
N MET A 12 0.52 5.73 9.14
CA MET A 12 1.78 5.24 9.70
C MET A 12 1.56 3.99 10.56
N ALA A 13 0.49 3.97 11.34
CA ALA A 13 0.10 2.77 12.10
C ALA A 13 -0.24 1.57 11.20
N ALA A 14 -0.59 1.81 9.93
CA ALA A 14 -0.82 0.75 8.95
C ALA A 14 0.47 0.00 8.57
N LEU A 15 1.65 0.63 8.66
CA LEU A 15 2.93 0.00 8.29
C LEU A 15 3.20 -1.27 9.12
N ALA A 16 2.85 -1.25 10.41
CA ALA A 16 2.98 -2.41 11.29
C ALA A 16 2.05 -3.60 10.90
N LYS A 17 1.07 -3.36 10.03
CA LYS A 17 0.10 -4.37 9.57
C LYS A 17 0.38 -4.85 8.14
N VAL A 18 1.38 -4.30 7.44
CA VAL A 18 1.69 -4.68 6.04
C VAL A 18 2.02 -6.17 5.94
N GLY A 19 2.68 -6.76 6.95
CA GLY A 19 2.93 -8.21 7.00
C GLY A 19 1.68 -9.11 7.09
N ARG A 20 0.47 -8.54 7.22
CA ARG A 20 -0.81 -9.28 7.17
C ARG A 20 -1.38 -9.38 5.75
N LEU A 21 -0.80 -8.65 4.80
CA LEU A 21 -1.19 -8.74 3.40
C LEU A 21 -0.71 -10.08 2.83
N THR A 22 -1.52 -10.67 1.97
CA THR A 22 -1.07 -11.77 1.11
C THR A 22 -0.05 -11.27 0.09
N ALA A 23 0.73 -12.17 -0.51
CA ALA A 23 1.70 -11.80 -1.54
C ALA A 23 1.09 -10.91 -2.64
N ARG A 24 -0.09 -11.28 -3.14
CA ARG A 24 -0.76 -10.51 -4.19
C ARG A 24 -1.27 -9.15 -3.72
N GLU A 25 -1.76 -9.06 -2.49
CA GLU A 25 -2.15 -7.77 -1.90
C GLU A 25 -0.94 -6.88 -1.65
N GLN A 26 0.20 -7.46 -1.28
CA GLN A 26 1.44 -6.73 -1.08
C GLN A 26 1.97 -6.18 -2.40
N GLU A 27 1.93 -6.94 -3.50
CA GLU A 27 2.26 -6.44 -4.85
C GLU A 27 1.39 -5.24 -5.23
N VAL A 28 0.06 -5.37 -5.08
CA VAL A 28 -0.88 -4.27 -5.35
C VAL A 28 -0.59 -3.08 -4.44
N PHE A 29 -0.33 -3.31 -3.15
CA PHE A 29 -0.01 -2.27 -2.18
C PHE A 29 1.27 -1.52 -2.56
N LEU A 30 2.34 -2.20 -2.95
CA LEU A 30 3.60 -1.59 -3.36
C LEU A 30 3.40 -0.72 -4.61
N LEU A 31 2.60 -1.16 -5.57
CA LEU A 31 2.27 -0.37 -6.76
C LEU A 31 1.46 0.91 -6.44
N LEU A 32 0.76 0.96 -5.29
CA LEU A 32 0.05 2.19 -4.89
C LEU A 32 1.00 3.33 -4.52
N ALA A 33 2.28 3.07 -4.26
CA ALA A 33 3.26 4.09 -3.88
C ALA A 33 3.36 5.22 -4.93
N ASP A 34 3.26 4.88 -6.22
CA ASP A 34 3.35 5.85 -7.33
C ASP A 34 2.01 6.52 -7.64
N GLY A 35 0.94 6.17 -6.91
CA GLY A 35 -0.42 6.66 -7.17
C GLY A 35 -1.06 6.30 -8.53
N PRO A 36 -0.75 5.16 -9.19
CA PRO A 36 -1.38 4.79 -10.46
C PRO A 36 -2.89 4.58 -10.28
N THR A 37 -3.64 4.56 -11.37
CA THR A 37 -5.05 4.14 -11.41
C THR A 37 -5.17 2.62 -11.25
N ASN A 38 -6.38 2.12 -10.98
CA ASN A 38 -6.60 0.67 -10.93
C ASN A 38 -6.40 0.00 -12.30
N GLY A 39 -6.60 0.74 -13.40
CA GLY A 39 -6.36 0.24 -14.76
C GLY A 39 -4.88 0.01 -15.03
N GLU A 40 -4.03 0.98 -14.68
CA GLU A 40 -2.58 0.84 -14.82
C GLU A 40 -2.01 -0.28 -13.93
N ILE A 41 -2.54 -0.44 -12.70
CA ILE A 41 -2.16 -1.59 -11.85
C ILE A 41 -2.61 -2.90 -12.50
N ALA A 42 -3.80 -2.93 -13.07
CA ALA A 42 -4.35 -4.11 -13.74
C ALA A 42 -3.47 -4.53 -14.92
N GLU A 43 -3.01 -3.58 -15.73
CA GLU A 43 -2.09 -3.81 -16.85
C GLU A 43 -0.74 -4.37 -16.36
N ARG A 44 -0.12 -3.72 -15.36
CA ARG A 44 1.17 -4.17 -14.79
C ARG A 44 1.11 -5.58 -14.21
N LEU A 45 -0.05 -5.95 -13.68
CA LEU A 45 -0.25 -7.21 -12.97
C LEU A 45 -1.00 -8.26 -13.81
N PHE A 46 -1.32 -7.99 -15.07
CA PHE A 46 -2.07 -8.84 -16.00
C PHE A 46 -3.41 -9.37 -15.41
N ILE A 47 -4.18 -8.49 -14.75
CA ILE A 47 -5.49 -8.80 -14.17
C ILE A 47 -6.53 -7.75 -14.56
N THR A 48 -7.79 -7.93 -14.17
CA THR A 48 -8.84 -6.94 -14.44
C THR A 48 -8.84 -5.81 -13.40
N GLU A 49 -9.32 -4.62 -13.79
CA GLU A 49 -9.52 -3.50 -12.87
C GLU A 49 -10.44 -3.87 -11.69
N ARG A 50 -11.46 -4.70 -11.94
CA ARG A 50 -12.35 -5.22 -10.91
C ARG A 50 -11.59 -6.02 -9.85
N THR A 51 -10.64 -6.85 -10.28
CA THR A 51 -9.77 -7.63 -9.38
C THR A 51 -8.88 -6.70 -8.56
N VAL A 52 -8.30 -5.66 -9.17
CA VAL A 52 -7.52 -4.64 -8.44
C VAL A 52 -8.38 -3.95 -7.39
N ARG A 53 -9.61 -3.53 -7.73
CA ARG A 53 -10.53 -2.91 -6.76
C ARG A 53 -10.79 -3.84 -5.57
N ALA A 54 -10.99 -5.13 -5.80
CA ALA A 54 -11.18 -6.11 -4.72
C ALA A 54 -9.93 -6.21 -3.83
N HIS A 55 -8.73 -6.25 -4.41
CA HIS A 55 -7.48 -6.22 -3.63
C HIS A 55 -7.35 -4.93 -2.83
N VAL A 56 -7.62 -3.76 -3.41
CA VAL A 56 -7.56 -2.47 -2.71
C VAL A 56 -8.50 -2.43 -1.52
N VAL A 57 -9.74 -2.90 -1.66
CA VAL A 57 -10.69 -2.99 -0.54
C VAL A 57 -10.17 -3.90 0.58
N SER A 58 -9.63 -5.08 0.22
CA SER A 58 -9.04 -6.01 1.19
C SER A 58 -7.83 -5.40 1.91
N ILE A 59 -6.93 -4.73 1.17
CA ILE A 59 -5.76 -4.03 1.72
C ILE A 59 -6.21 -2.96 2.72
N LEU A 60 -7.15 -2.11 2.32
CA LEU A 60 -7.70 -1.07 3.18
C LEU A 60 -8.27 -1.65 4.47
N ALA A 61 -9.07 -2.71 4.38
CA ALA A 61 -9.62 -3.39 5.56
C ALA A 61 -8.52 -3.97 6.47
N LYS A 62 -7.54 -4.69 5.91
CA LYS A 62 -6.43 -5.31 6.66
C LYS A 62 -5.51 -4.29 7.33
N LEU A 63 -5.28 -3.15 6.67
CA LEU A 63 -4.47 -2.06 7.18
C LEU A 63 -5.24 -1.14 8.15
N GLY A 64 -6.58 -1.22 8.18
CA GLY A 64 -7.44 -0.32 8.95
C GLY A 64 -7.52 1.08 8.36
N LEU A 65 -7.48 1.17 7.03
CA LEU A 65 -7.56 2.40 6.26
C LEU A 65 -8.89 2.47 5.52
N TRP A 66 -9.37 3.68 5.26
CA TRP A 66 -10.60 3.93 4.50
C TRP A 66 -10.39 4.84 3.29
N SER A 67 -9.14 5.17 2.97
CA SER A 67 -8.80 6.09 1.90
C SER A 67 -7.65 5.54 1.07
N ARG A 68 -7.85 5.54 -0.26
CA ARG A 68 -6.78 5.21 -1.23
C ARG A 68 -5.57 6.11 -1.04
N LEU A 69 -5.77 7.41 -0.83
CA LEU A 69 -4.67 8.36 -0.61
C LEU A 69 -3.82 7.95 0.61
N LYS A 70 -4.48 7.57 1.72
CA LYS A 70 -3.77 7.06 2.90
C LYS A 70 -3.01 5.77 2.61
N ALA A 71 -3.54 4.89 1.77
CA ALA A 71 -2.84 3.68 1.35
C ALA A 71 -1.64 3.99 0.45
N CYS A 72 -1.75 4.94 -0.48
CA CYS A 72 -0.63 5.42 -1.31
C CYS A 72 0.49 6.01 -0.44
N LEU A 73 0.15 6.85 0.54
CA LEU A 73 1.13 7.41 1.48
C LEU A 73 1.81 6.32 2.33
N ALA A 74 1.03 5.36 2.82
CA ALA A 74 1.60 4.21 3.53
C ALA A 74 2.52 3.37 2.63
N ALA A 75 2.12 3.10 1.39
CA ALA A 75 2.94 2.38 0.42
C ALA A 75 4.25 3.11 0.11
N ALA A 76 4.18 4.42 -0.16
CA ALA A 76 5.35 5.25 -0.41
C ALA A 76 6.31 5.30 0.79
N ALA A 77 5.80 5.35 2.03
CA ALA A 77 6.63 5.27 3.22
C ALA A 77 7.23 3.87 3.44
N TYR A 78 6.50 2.82 3.05
CA TYR A 78 6.96 1.44 3.16
C TYR A 78 8.10 1.13 2.18
N THR A 79 8.02 1.60 0.93
CA THR A 79 9.07 1.40 -0.09
C THR A 79 10.37 2.15 0.22
N GLN A 80 10.30 3.28 0.93
CA GLN A 80 11.47 4.03 1.36
C GLN A 80 12.24 3.34 2.51
N THR A 81 11.54 2.57 3.34
CA THR A 81 12.13 1.83 4.48
C THR A 81 12.52 0.40 4.10
N THR A 82 11.83 -0.15 3.11
CA THR A 82 12.11 -1.44 2.51
C THR A 82 12.54 -1.18 1.08
N THR A 83 13.80 -0.81 0.86
CA THR A 83 14.40 -0.89 -0.48
C THR A 83 14.21 -2.34 -0.94
N PRO A 84 13.30 -2.64 -1.89
CA PRO A 84 13.19 -3.98 -2.38
C PRO A 84 14.33 -4.15 -3.38
N THR A 85 15.29 -5.00 -3.05
CA THR A 85 16.20 -5.61 -4.02
C THR A 85 15.37 -6.46 -5.00
N LEU A 86 14.61 -5.80 -5.86
CA LEU A 86 13.98 -6.38 -7.05
C LEU A 86 14.83 -6.09 -8.31
N ALA A 87 16.05 -5.57 -8.13
CA ALA A 87 17.01 -5.28 -9.19
C ALA A 87 18.05 -6.40 -9.41
N GLU A 88 17.92 -7.58 -8.78
CA GLU A 88 18.86 -8.70 -8.96
C GLU A 88 18.18 -10.01 -9.41
N ALA A 89 17.27 -9.93 -10.38
CA ALA A 89 16.83 -11.13 -11.09
C ALA A 89 16.59 -10.80 -12.58
N GLY A 90 17.60 -11.07 -13.40
CA GLY A 90 17.48 -11.13 -14.87
C GLY A 90 18.52 -10.30 -15.61
#